data_AF-A0A7V2HJ66-F1
#
_entry.id   AF-A0A7V2HJ66-F1
#
_cell.length_a   1.000
_cell.length_b   1.000
_cell.length_c   1.000
_cell.angle_alpha   90.00
_cell.angle_beta   90.00
_cell.angle_gamma   90.00
#
_symmetry.space_group_name_H-M   'P 1'
#
loop_
_entity.id
_entity.type
_entity.pdbx_description
1 polymer ?
#
loop_
_entity_poly.entity_id
_entity_poly.type
_entity_poly.pdbx_seq_one_letter_code
_entity_poly.pdbx_strand_id
1 'polypeptide(L)'
;MTAIPLELPLKASEAASLADLVFQQLEGRPLTDEQRTRMTARAGGLELSSIRPFWGSLQHDPIHSATYYLAVDAMAVSDPTPKPLLLRMALASAPSSALFPKAVLIGRMRPGAGREVVVNAIGFGPADKSAIQTFTEKVDPAFLPRAQGVHAALTFVPAADPAQEIPTAFEIFHDLHKATGLNLAVFEAPLEVCMWAAVRAGWRQGYGVVARVTSAAEALDRIGCSRFSAAAGEPAAHGAIYDAIRRQKIALGLNRIFDYEVSGLEDPSEFVEALKEEGRFVQAWAPAWREDTLEVRAAEARRHNLTLTVEPPGDAVPDTVRRLTTAAGSRWNCVVRSLDALRAAAEVLAPAI
;
A
#
# COMPACT_ATOMS: atom_id res chain seq x y z
N MET A 1 -32.72 -11.97 8.70
CA MET A 1 -33.11 -12.12 7.28
C MET A 1 -32.38 -11.04 6.49
N THR A 2 -31.27 -11.38 5.85
CA THR A 2 -30.58 -10.48 4.91
C THR A 2 -31.40 -10.44 3.62
N ALA A 3 -31.87 -9.25 3.24
CA ALA A 3 -32.56 -9.06 1.97
C ALA A 3 -31.64 -9.54 0.84
N ILE A 4 -32.10 -10.51 0.06
CA ILE A 4 -31.42 -10.91 -1.17
C ILE A 4 -31.50 -9.68 -2.08
N PRO A 5 -30.36 -9.09 -2.50
CA PRO A 5 -30.39 -7.96 -3.41
C PRO A 5 -31.15 -8.38 -4.68
N LEU A 6 -32.21 -7.65 -5.03
CA LEU A 6 -32.98 -7.93 -6.25
C LEU A 6 -32.11 -7.75 -7.51
N GLU A 7 -31.05 -6.96 -7.39
CA GLU A 7 -30.05 -6.71 -8.42
C GLU A 7 -28.66 -7.16 -7.95
N LEU A 8 -28.02 -8.01 -8.75
CA LEU A 8 -26.62 -8.39 -8.53
C LEU A 8 -25.72 -7.18 -8.80
N PRO A 9 -24.61 -7.03 -8.06
CA PRO A 9 -23.72 -5.88 -8.23
C PRO A 9 -22.96 -5.89 -9.57
N LEU A 10 -22.97 -7.00 -10.32
CA LEU A 10 -22.30 -7.18 -11.61
C LEU A 10 -22.98 -8.29 -12.42
N LYS A 11 -22.67 -8.41 -13.71
CA LYS A 11 -23.23 -9.46 -14.57
C LYS A 11 -22.64 -10.83 -14.22
N ALA A 12 -23.50 -11.79 -13.89
CA ALA A 12 -23.07 -13.15 -13.55
C ALA A 12 -22.33 -13.85 -14.71
N SER A 13 -22.67 -13.56 -15.97
CA SER A 13 -21.98 -14.10 -17.14
C SER A 13 -20.54 -13.60 -17.26
N GLU A 14 -20.29 -12.32 -17.00
CA GLU A 14 -18.92 -11.76 -17.02
C GLU A 14 -18.07 -12.33 -15.88
N ALA A 15 -18.68 -12.51 -14.70
CA ALA A 15 -18.03 -13.20 -13.59
C ALA A 15 -17.70 -14.66 -13.92
N ALA A 16 -18.56 -15.34 -14.69
CA ALA A 16 -18.31 -16.70 -15.21
C ALA A 16 -17.09 -16.73 -16.12
N SER A 17 -17.03 -15.81 -17.08
CA SER A 17 -15.95 -15.71 -18.05
C SER A 17 -14.60 -15.42 -17.39
N LEU A 18 -14.59 -14.55 -16.37
CA LEU A 18 -13.40 -14.30 -15.55
C LEU A 18 -12.94 -15.56 -14.81
N ALA A 19 -13.87 -16.27 -14.16
CA ALA A 19 -13.53 -17.48 -13.44
C ALA A 19 -13.02 -18.59 -14.38
N ASP A 20 -13.63 -18.76 -15.56
CA ASP A 20 -13.18 -19.70 -16.59
C ASP A 20 -11.74 -19.41 -17.01
N LEU A 21 -11.44 -18.14 -17.32
CA LEU A 21 -10.08 -17.73 -17.67
C LEU A 21 -9.09 -18.06 -16.54
N VAL A 22 -9.44 -17.78 -15.28
CA VAL A 22 -8.58 -18.09 -14.12
C VAL A 22 -8.31 -19.58 -14.01
N PHE A 23 -9.34 -20.43 -14.05
CA PHE A 23 -9.15 -21.88 -13.93
C PHE A 23 -8.41 -22.48 -15.13
N GLN A 24 -8.72 -22.04 -16.36
CA GLN A 24 -8.01 -22.50 -17.56
C GLN A 24 -6.50 -22.20 -17.52
N GLN A 25 -6.11 -21.08 -16.90
CA GLN A 25 -4.70 -20.67 -16.89
C GLN A 25 -3.91 -21.13 -15.68
N LEU A 26 -4.54 -21.21 -14.52
CA LEU A 26 -3.83 -21.33 -13.24
C LEU A 26 -4.09 -22.65 -12.53
N GLU A 27 -5.08 -23.44 -12.94
CA GLU A 27 -5.38 -24.66 -12.23
C GLU A 27 -4.19 -25.64 -12.24
N GLY A 28 -3.81 -26.09 -11.04
CA GLY A 28 -2.67 -26.99 -10.84
C GLY A 28 -1.31 -26.31 -11.06
N ARG A 29 -1.26 -24.99 -11.24
CA ARG A 29 -0.04 -24.23 -11.48
C ARG A 29 0.23 -23.24 -10.33
N PRO A 30 1.51 -22.96 -10.01
CA PRO A 30 1.85 -21.98 -8.99
C PRO A 30 1.58 -20.56 -9.52
N LEU A 31 0.91 -19.72 -8.73
CA LEU A 31 0.65 -18.33 -9.07
C LEU A 31 1.90 -17.44 -8.92
N THR A 32 2.34 -16.84 -10.03
CA THR A 32 3.51 -15.94 -10.09
C THR A 32 3.15 -14.56 -10.64
N ASP A 33 4.03 -13.58 -10.44
CA ASP A 33 3.84 -12.23 -10.99
C ASP A 33 3.74 -12.25 -12.52
N GLU A 34 4.55 -13.07 -13.19
CA GLU A 34 4.48 -13.25 -14.64
C GLU A 34 3.09 -13.76 -15.08
N GLN A 35 2.51 -14.70 -14.34
CA GLN A 35 1.17 -15.18 -14.65
C GLN A 35 0.13 -14.08 -14.46
N ARG A 36 0.20 -13.27 -13.40
CA ARG A 36 -0.71 -12.12 -13.21
C ARG A 36 -0.62 -11.14 -14.38
N THR A 37 0.58 -10.83 -14.86
CA THR A 37 0.80 -9.98 -16.05
C THR A 37 0.21 -10.60 -17.31
N ARG A 38 0.40 -11.91 -17.52
CA ARG A 38 -0.18 -12.64 -18.67
C ARG A 38 -1.71 -12.67 -18.64
N MET A 39 -2.32 -12.68 -17.45
CA MET A 39 -3.78 -12.63 -17.31
C MET A 39 -4.36 -11.32 -17.85
N THR A 40 -3.69 -10.18 -17.61
CA THR A 40 -4.10 -8.88 -18.18
C THR A 40 -4.21 -8.94 -19.71
N ALA A 41 -3.21 -9.50 -20.39
CA ALA A 41 -3.23 -9.63 -21.84
C ALA A 41 -4.35 -10.55 -22.34
N ARG A 42 -4.60 -11.67 -21.66
CA ARG A 42 -5.63 -12.65 -22.04
C ARG A 42 -7.05 -12.17 -21.75
N ALA A 43 -7.21 -11.33 -20.73
CA ALA A 43 -8.50 -10.75 -20.37
C ALA A 43 -9.05 -9.79 -21.44
N GLY A 44 -8.19 -9.28 -22.33
CA GLY A 44 -8.60 -8.38 -23.42
C GLY A 44 -9.66 -8.97 -24.36
N GLY A 45 -9.81 -10.30 -24.41
CA GLY A 45 -10.85 -10.97 -25.20
C GLY A 45 -12.19 -11.21 -24.47
N LEU A 46 -12.34 -10.82 -23.20
CA LEU A 46 -13.53 -11.15 -22.40
C LEU A 46 -14.70 -10.15 -22.52
N GLU A 47 -14.54 -9.05 -23.30
CA GLU A 47 -15.58 -8.02 -23.54
C GLU A 47 -16.33 -7.57 -22.27
N LEU A 48 -15.59 -7.36 -21.17
CA LEU A 48 -16.16 -7.02 -19.87
C LEU A 48 -16.71 -5.59 -19.87
N SER A 49 -17.98 -5.43 -19.54
CA SER A 49 -18.68 -4.13 -19.49
C SER A 49 -19.10 -3.72 -18.07
N SER A 50 -19.31 -4.70 -17.18
CA SER A 50 -19.73 -4.49 -15.79
C SER A 50 -18.61 -4.77 -14.78
N ILE A 51 -17.43 -5.22 -15.24
CA ILE A 51 -16.32 -5.59 -14.36
C ILE A 51 -15.00 -5.05 -14.92
N ARG A 52 -14.26 -4.30 -14.10
CA ARG A 52 -12.86 -3.95 -14.34
C ARG A 52 -11.96 -4.75 -13.38
N PRO A 53 -11.27 -5.80 -13.84
CA PRO A 53 -10.41 -6.62 -12.98
C PRO A 53 -9.05 -5.97 -12.70
N PHE A 54 -8.57 -6.11 -11.46
CA PHE A 54 -7.22 -5.72 -11.05
C PHE A 54 -6.32 -6.95 -10.93
N TRP A 55 -5.80 -7.44 -12.06
CA TRP A 55 -5.08 -8.72 -12.13
C TRP A 55 -3.85 -8.84 -11.22
N GLY A 56 -3.21 -7.72 -10.86
CA GLY A 56 -2.12 -7.71 -9.87
C GLY A 56 -2.54 -8.17 -8.47
N SER A 57 -3.83 -8.07 -8.14
CA SER A 57 -4.42 -8.54 -6.88
C SER A 57 -4.73 -10.04 -6.85
N LEU A 58 -4.67 -10.74 -8.00
CA LEU A 58 -5.06 -12.14 -8.10
C LEU A 58 -4.25 -12.98 -7.11
N GLN A 59 -4.93 -13.78 -6.28
CA GLN A 59 -4.28 -14.61 -5.28
C GLN A 59 -5.05 -15.90 -5.01
N HIS A 60 -4.35 -17.00 -4.70
CA HIS A 60 -4.98 -18.21 -4.19
C HIS A 60 -5.53 -18.00 -2.79
N ASP A 61 -6.61 -18.71 -2.47
CA ASP A 61 -7.00 -18.88 -1.08
C ASP A 61 -5.91 -19.68 -0.34
N PRO A 62 -5.41 -19.19 0.81
CA PRO A 62 -4.40 -19.89 1.60
C PRO A 62 -4.88 -21.25 2.13
N ILE A 63 -6.19 -21.48 2.20
CA ILE A 63 -6.81 -22.72 2.72
C ILE A 63 -6.95 -23.76 1.60
N HIS A 64 -7.26 -23.33 0.36
CA HIS A 64 -7.55 -24.28 -0.72
C HIS A 64 -7.15 -23.75 -2.11
N SER A 65 -6.25 -24.47 -2.79
CA SER A 65 -5.67 -24.07 -4.08
C SER A 65 -6.68 -23.88 -5.21
N ALA A 66 -7.84 -24.55 -5.15
CA ALA A 66 -8.92 -24.38 -6.13
C ALA A 66 -9.87 -23.18 -5.85
N THR A 67 -9.45 -22.25 -5.00
CA THR A 67 -10.14 -20.98 -4.75
C THR A 67 -9.19 -19.82 -5.04
N TYR A 68 -9.72 -18.79 -5.68
CA TYR A 68 -8.99 -17.59 -6.05
C TYR A 68 -9.75 -16.35 -5.60
N TYR A 69 -8.99 -15.32 -5.24
CA TYR A 69 -9.46 -13.98 -4.93
C TYR A 69 -8.97 -13.00 -6.00
N LEU A 70 -9.83 -12.10 -6.46
CA LEU A 70 -9.49 -11.05 -7.42
C LEU A 70 -10.24 -9.75 -7.07
N ALA A 71 -9.51 -8.67 -6.83
CA ALA A 71 -10.12 -7.35 -6.69
C ALA A 71 -10.63 -6.88 -8.05
N VAL A 72 -11.82 -6.30 -8.07
CA VAL A 72 -12.48 -5.75 -9.26
C VAL A 72 -13.21 -4.47 -8.90
N ASP A 73 -13.44 -3.62 -9.89
CA ASP A 73 -14.50 -2.63 -9.82
C ASP A 73 -15.72 -3.16 -10.57
N ALA A 74 -16.87 -3.18 -9.88
CA ALA A 74 -18.15 -3.37 -10.54
C ALA A 74 -18.65 -2.03 -11.09
N MET A 75 -18.94 -2.02 -12.39
CA MET A 75 -19.46 -0.87 -13.11
C MET A 75 -20.97 -1.06 -13.26
N ALA A 76 -21.76 -0.32 -12.50
CA ALA A 76 -23.20 -0.31 -12.68
C ALA A 76 -23.56 0.53 -13.92
N VAL A 77 -24.58 0.13 -14.67
CA VAL A 77 -25.08 0.94 -15.80
C VAL A 77 -25.77 2.22 -15.29
N SER A 78 -26.34 2.16 -14.08
CA SER A 78 -27.13 3.23 -13.46
C SER A 78 -26.34 4.14 -12.51
N ASP A 79 -25.16 3.72 -12.03
CA ASP A 79 -24.28 4.51 -11.17
C ASP A 79 -22.88 4.56 -11.80
N PRO A 80 -22.38 5.74 -12.20
CA PRO A 80 -21.05 5.88 -12.78
C PRO A 80 -19.93 5.61 -11.78
N THR A 81 -20.23 5.56 -10.48
CA THR A 81 -19.24 5.32 -9.43
C THR A 81 -18.88 3.84 -9.41
N PRO A 82 -17.61 3.47 -9.69
CA PRO A 82 -17.18 2.09 -9.61
C PRO A 82 -17.36 1.58 -8.17
N LYS A 83 -17.95 0.39 -8.02
CA LYS A 83 -18.09 -0.27 -6.72
C LYS A 83 -16.95 -1.28 -6.54
N PRO A 84 -15.98 -1.02 -5.64
CA PRO A 84 -14.86 -1.94 -5.45
C PRO A 84 -15.33 -3.21 -4.73
N LEU A 85 -15.01 -4.36 -5.30
CA LEU A 85 -15.36 -5.68 -4.79
C LEU A 85 -14.16 -6.62 -4.82
N LEU A 86 -14.21 -7.64 -3.97
CA LEU A 86 -13.32 -8.79 -4.02
C LEU A 86 -14.13 -10.00 -4.48
N LEU A 87 -13.81 -10.53 -5.65
CA LEU A 87 -14.43 -11.76 -6.15
C LEU A 87 -13.72 -12.96 -5.54
N ARG A 88 -14.51 -13.88 -4.97
CA ARG A 88 -14.08 -15.22 -4.60
C ARG A 88 -14.59 -16.20 -5.65
N MET A 89 -13.69 -16.80 -6.41
CA MET A 89 -13.97 -17.81 -7.43
C MET A 89 -13.50 -19.17 -6.93
N ALA A 90 -14.40 -20.13 -6.77
CA ALA A 90 -14.08 -21.43 -6.22
C ALA A 90 -14.75 -22.55 -7.03
N LEU A 91 -14.08 -23.70 -7.17
CA LEU A 91 -14.79 -24.92 -7.58
C LEU A 91 -15.89 -25.23 -6.55
N ALA A 92 -17.04 -25.73 -6.99
CA ALA A 92 -18.15 -26.08 -6.10
C ALA A 92 -17.79 -27.21 -5.10
N SER A 93 -16.75 -28.00 -5.41
CA SER A 93 -16.17 -29.01 -4.52
C SER A 93 -15.20 -28.44 -3.49
N ALA A 94 -14.79 -27.16 -3.61
CA ALA A 94 -13.88 -26.54 -2.66
C ALA A 94 -14.64 -26.20 -1.35
N PRO A 95 -13.98 -26.32 -0.19
CA PRO A 95 -14.59 -25.97 1.08
C PRO A 95 -15.00 -24.49 1.11
N SER A 96 -16.03 -24.18 1.90
CA SER A 96 -16.38 -22.80 2.20
C SER A 96 -15.28 -22.18 3.05
N SER A 97 -14.67 -21.11 2.55
CA SER A 97 -13.73 -20.31 3.32
C SER A 97 -14.49 -19.36 4.23
N ALA A 98 -14.23 -19.42 5.53
CA ALA A 98 -14.82 -18.53 6.53
C ALA A 98 -14.13 -17.16 6.61
N LEU A 99 -13.12 -16.89 5.76
CA LEU A 99 -12.37 -15.64 5.76
C LEU A 99 -13.27 -14.42 5.57
N PHE A 100 -14.30 -14.53 4.72
CA PHE A 100 -15.19 -13.41 4.39
C PHE A 100 -16.66 -13.79 4.63
N PRO A 101 -17.19 -13.59 5.86
CA PRO A 101 -18.51 -14.08 6.24
C PRO A 101 -19.70 -13.36 5.58
N LYS A 102 -19.47 -12.18 4.97
CA LYS A 102 -20.51 -11.34 4.34
C LYS A 102 -20.48 -11.39 2.80
N ALA A 103 -20.03 -12.49 2.22
CA ALA A 103 -19.98 -12.65 0.77
C ALA A 103 -21.38 -12.82 0.17
N VAL A 104 -21.64 -12.15 -0.95
CA VAL A 104 -22.89 -12.25 -1.74
C VAL A 104 -22.67 -13.22 -2.88
N LEU A 105 -23.54 -14.23 -3.02
CA LEU A 105 -23.50 -15.16 -4.15
C LEU A 105 -23.85 -14.41 -5.45
N ILE A 106 -22.92 -14.39 -6.40
CA ILE A 106 -23.15 -13.88 -7.75
C ILE A 106 -23.78 -14.97 -8.61
N GLY A 107 -23.27 -16.19 -8.51
CA GLY A 107 -23.85 -17.32 -9.22
C GLY A 107 -23.09 -18.62 -9.04
N ARG A 108 -23.75 -19.69 -9.49
CA ARG A 108 -23.19 -21.02 -9.68
C ARG A 108 -23.30 -21.36 -11.17
N MET A 109 -22.20 -21.73 -11.79
CA MET A 109 -22.11 -21.86 -13.24
C MET A 109 -21.15 -22.98 -13.65
N ARG A 110 -21.29 -23.48 -14.88
CA ARG A 110 -20.36 -24.45 -15.49
C ARG A 110 -19.76 -23.83 -16.75
N PRO A 111 -18.68 -23.05 -16.62
CA PRO A 111 -18.03 -22.47 -17.79
C PRO A 111 -17.54 -23.57 -18.75
N GLY A 112 -17.75 -23.39 -20.05
CA GLY A 112 -17.23 -24.29 -21.10
C GLY A 112 -17.61 -25.78 -20.99
N ALA A 113 -18.73 -26.13 -20.34
CA ALA A 113 -19.13 -27.50 -19.97
C ALA A 113 -18.22 -28.21 -18.94
N GLY A 114 -17.34 -27.47 -18.28
CA GLY A 114 -16.42 -27.95 -17.24
C GLY A 114 -17.05 -28.12 -15.86
N ARG A 115 -16.19 -28.11 -14.83
CA ARG A 115 -16.60 -28.24 -13.42
C ARG A 115 -17.42 -27.04 -12.98
N GLU A 116 -18.31 -27.30 -12.02
CA GLU A 116 -19.12 -26.24 -11.43
C GLU A 116 -18.25 -25.28 -10.61
N VAL A 117 -18.43 -24.00 -10.86
CA VAL A 117 -17.75 -22.88 -10.20
C VAL A 117 -18.79 -22.04 -9.46
N VAL A 118 -18.42 -21.59 -8.27
CA VAL A 118 -19.17 -20.66 -7.44
C VAL A 118 -18.42 -19.35 -7.38
N VAL A 119 -19.09 -18.25 -7.75
CA VAL A 119 -18.53 -16.90 -7.66
C VAL A 119 -19.30 -16.11 -6.61
N ASN A 120 -18.58 -15.52 -5.66
CA ASN A 120 -19.13 -14.63 -4.64
C ASN A 120 -18.45 -13.26 -4.71
N ALA A 121 -19.15 -12.20 -4.34
CA ALA A 121 -18.63 -10.85 -4.21
C ALA A 121 -18.58 -10.41 -2.75
N ILE A 122 -17.51 -9.74 -2.37
CA ILE A 122 -17.26 -9.20 -1.03
C ILE A 122 -17.02 -7.69 -1.19
N GLY A 123 -17.55 -6.86 -0.30
CA GLY A 123 -17.23 -5.42 -0.27
C GLY A 123 -15.72 -5.23 -0.08
N PHE A 124 -15.09 -4.44 -0.95
CA PHE A 124 -13.64 -4.24 -0.93
C PHE A 124 -13.25 -2.82 -1.33
N GLY A 125 -14.03 -1.84 -0.89
CA GLY A 125 -13.70 -0.42 -1.01
C GLY A 125 -12.89 0.10 0.18
N PRO A 126 -12.44 1.36 0.13
CA PRO A 126 -11.66 1.97 1.22
C PRO A 126 -12.36 1.96 2.59
N ALA A 127 -13.69 1.88 2.61
CA ALA A 127 -14.49 1.76 3.83
C ALA A 127 -14.56 0.32 4.38
N ASP A 128 -14.25 -0.70 3.58
CA ASP A 128 -14.33 -2.13 3.96
C ASP A 128 -13.07 -2.59 4.70
N LYS A 129 -12.71 -1.86 5.77
CA LYS A 129 -11.46 -2.02 6.53
C LYS A 129 -11.15 -3.47 6.92
N SER A 130 -12.16 -4.20 7.42
CA SER A 130 -11.98 -5.58 7.85
C SER A 130 -11.72 -6.55 6.69
N ALA A 131 -12.30 -6.29 5.51
CA ALA A 131 -12.05 -7.11 4.33
C ALA A 131 -10.64 -6.85 3.78
N ILE A 132 -10.22 -5.57 3.73
CA ILE A 132 -8.87 -5.18 3.33
C ILE A 132 -7.85 -5.83 4.28
N GLN A 133 -8.03 -5.69 5.59
CA GLN A 133 -7.14 -6.29 6.59
C GLN A 133 -7.10 -7.81 6.49
N THR A 134 -8.26 -8.46 6.33
CA THR A 134 -8.30 -9.93 6.16
C THR A 134 -7.54 -10.36 4.91
N PHE A 135 -7.68 -9.64 3.81
CA PHE A 135 -6.96 -9.94 2.58
C PHE A 135 -5.46 -9.75 2.77
N THR A 136 -5.01 -8.60 3.27
CA THR A 136 -3.58 -8.33 3.41
C THR A 136 -2.91 -9.16 4.50
N GLU A 137 -3.60 -9.55 5.57
CA GLU A 137 -2.98 -10.36 6.63
C GLU A 137 -3.04 -11.87 6.36
N LYS A 138 -4.13 -12.37 5.76
CA LYS A 138 -4.37 -13.81 5.64
C LYS A 138 -4.23 -14.33 4.22
N VAL A 139 -4.61 -13.56 3.22
CA VAL A 139 -4.55 -13.99 1.81
C VAL A 139 -3.19 -13.62 1.21
N ASP A 140 -2.73 -12.39 1.44
CA ASP A 140 -1.49 -11.89 0.84
C ASP A 140 -0.75 -10.81 1.64
N PRO A 141 0.17 -11.22 2.53
CA PRO A 141 1.02 -10.33 3.33
C PRO A 141 1.96 -9.42 2.54
N ALA A 142 2.15 -9.63 1.23
CA ALA A 142 3.05 -8.79 0.43
C ALA A 142 2.55 -7.33 0.32
N PHE A 143 1.24 -7.12 0.51
CA PHE A 143 0.58 -5.82 0.48
C PHE A 143 0.57 -5.11 1.84
N LEU A 144 1.17 -5.68 2.89
CA LEU A 144 1.35 -4.96 4.15
C LEU A 144 2.47 -3.90 3.99
N PRO A 145 2.32 -2.71 4.59
CA PRO A 145 3.38 -1.72 4.64
C PRO A 145 4.66 -2.27 5.29
N ARG A 146 5.80 -1.78 4.82
CA ARG A 146 7.13 -2.16 5.30
C ARG A 146 7.93 -0.92 5.67
N ALA A 147 8.84 -1.09 6.62
CA ALA A 147 9.80 -0.03 6.95
C ALA A 147 10.69 0.23 5.74
N GLN A 148 10.96 1.50 5.44
CA GLN A 148 11.81 1.89 4.32
C GLN A 148 13.30 1.78 4.72
N GLY A 149 13.61 1.98 6.01
CA GLY A 149 14.98 1.96 6.51
C GLY A 149 15.81 3.10 5.93
N VAL A 150 16.99 2.75 5.40
CA VAL A 150 18.01 3.71 4.93
C VAL A 150 17.91 4.04 3.43
N HIS A 151 16.84 3.60 2.79
CA HIS A 151 16.59 3.82 1.36
C HIS A 151 15.88 5.15 1.12
N ALA A 152 16.11 5.71 -0.06
CA ALA A 152 15.50 6.95 -0.49
C ALA A 152 13.98 6.78 -0.56
N ALA A 153 13.23 7.86 -0.36
CA ALA A 153 11.77 7.82 -0.41
C ALA A 153 11.16 9.12 -0.90
N LEU A 154 10.01 8.97 -1.56
CA LEU A 154 9.06 10.05 -1.80
C LEU A 154 7.83 9.74 -0.94
N THR A 155 7.59 10.56 0.08
CA THR A 155 6.39 10.45 0.91
C THR A 155 5.27 11.24 0.27
N PHE A 156 4.34 10.56 -0.39
CA PHE A 156 3.16 11.19 -0.97
C PHE A 156 2.09 11.44 0.10
N VAL A 157 1.61 12.68 0.17
CA VAL A 157 0.50 13.12 1.00
C VAL A 157 -0.62 13.59 0.05
N PRO A 158 -1.77 12.90 -0.01
CA PRO A 158 -2.86 13.32 -0.90
C PRO A 158 -3.41 14.69 -0.49
N ALA A 159 -3.76 15.53 -1.47
CA ALA A 159 -4.26 16.88 -1.23
C ALA A 159 -5.77 16.92 -0.95
N ALA A 160 -6.51 15.99 -1.55
CA ALA A 160 -7.95 15.88 -1.54
C ALA A 160 -8.36 14.45 -1.13
N ASP A 161 -9.00 13.69 -2.04
CA ASP A 161 -9.56 12.36 -1.76
C ASP A 161 -8.48 11.27 -1.86
N PRO A 162 -8.03 10.68 -0.74
CA PRO A 162 -7.02 9.63 -0.77
C PRO A 162 -7.44 8.40 -1.59
N ALA A 163 -8.75 8.12 -1.69
CA ALA A 163 -9.24 6.98 -2.45
C ALA A 163 -9.07 7.14 -3.96
N GLN A 164 -8.92 8.37 -4.46
CA GLN A 164 -8.67 8.67 -5.88
C GLN A 164 -7.19 8.91 -6.16
N GLU A 165 -6.50 9.63 -5.28
CA GLU A 165 -5.12 10.03 -5.52
C GLU A 165 -4.10 8.92 -5.28
N ILE A 166 -4.29 8.07 -4.25
CA ILE A 166 -3.31 7.02 -3.91
C ILE A 166 -3.18 5.96 -5.02
N PRO A 167 -4.27 5.46 -5.65
CA PRO A 167 -4.14 4.60 -6.82
C PRO A 167 -3.30 5.23 -7.94
N THR A 168 -3.53 6.51 -8.23
CA THR A 168 -2.78 7.25 -9.25
C THR A 168 -1.30 7.43 -8.85
N ALA A 169 -1.02 7.68 -7.57
CA ALA A 169 0.34 7.74 -7.06
C ALA A 169 1.07 6.39 -7.18
N PHE A 170 0.39 5.26 -6.96
CA PHE A 170 0.97 3.94 -7.21
C PHE A 170 1.31 3.69 -8.68
N GLU A 171 0.51 4.21 -9.63
CA GLU A 171 0.85 4.14 -11.06
C GLU A 171 2.16 4.90 -11.34
N ILE A 172 2.31 6.12 -10.81
CA ILE A 172 3.55 6.90 -10.94
C ILE A 172 4.74 6.16 -10.32
N PHE A 173 4.56 5.57 -9.13
CA PHE A 173 5.59 4.77 -8.50
C PHE A 173 5.93 3.50 -9.29
N HIS A 174 4.98 2.92 -10.01
CA HIS A 174 5.20 1.76 -10.87
C HIS A 174 6.09 2.11 -12.05
N ASP A 175 5.79 3.21 -12.73
CA ASP A 175 6.61 3.69 -13.85
C ASP A 175 8.02 4.07 -13.38
N LEU A 176 8.11 4.76 -12.24
CA LEU A 176 9.39 5.11 -11.64
C LEU A 176 10.21 3.88 -11.22
N HIS A 177 9.57 2.88 -10.60
CA HIS A 177 10.24 1.64 -10.22
C HIS A 177 10.70 0.86 -11.44
N LYS A 178 9.90 0.80 -12.51
CA LYS A 178 10.27 0.17 -13.77
C LYS A 178 11.46 0.87 -14.44
N ALA A 179 11.53 2.20 -14.37
CA ALA A 179 12.60 2.98 -14.98
C ALA A 179 13.91 2.93 -14.18
N THR A 180 13.83 2.91 -12.84
CA THR A 180 15.01 3.09 -11.96
C THR A 180 15.41 1.83 -11.19
N GLY A 181 14.52 0.85 -11.06
CA GLY A 181 14.67 -0.28 -10.13
C GLY A 181 14.56 0.10 -8.66
N LEU A 182 14.38 1.37 -8.32
CA LEU A 182 14.31 1.86 -6.94
C LEU A 182 12.89 1.76 -6.40
N ASN A 183 12.76 1.34 -5.14
CA ASN A 183 11.49 1.39 -4.42
C ASN A 183 11.45 2.64 -3.55
N LEU A 184 10.67 3.64 -3.97
CA LEU A 184 10.61 4.96 -3.34
C LEU A 184 9.26 5.23 -2.66
N ALA A 185 8.30 4.31 -2.74
CA ALA A 185 6.91 4.55 -2.38
C ALA A 185 6.71 4.63 -0.86
N VAL A 186 6.37 5.81 -0.35
CA VAL A 186 5.90 6.03 1.02
C VAL A 186 4.65 6.91 0.98
N PHE A 187 3.71 6.68 1.89
CA PHE A 187 2.46 7.43 1.97
C PHE A 187 2.22 7.98 3.36
N GLU A 188 1.66 9.18 3.46
CA GLU A 188 1.06 9.70 4.69
C GLU A 188 -0.46 9.82 4.47
N ALA A 189 -1.19 8.73 4.75
CA ALA A 189 -2.62 8.63 4.51
C ALA A 189 -3.24 7.49 5.37
N PRO A 190 -4.58 7.34 5.41
CA PRO A 190 -5.20 6.24 6.15
C PRO A 190 -4.71 4.87 5.66
N LEU A 191 -4.27 4.05 6.61
CA LEU A 191 -3.60 2.77 6.37
C LEU A 191 -4.39 1.85 5.43
N GLU A 192 -5.71 1.73 5.63
CA GLU A 192 -6.57 0.85 4.86
C GLU A 192 -6.73 1.32 3.41
N VAL A 193 -6.68 2.64 3.18
CA VAL A 193 -6.70 3.19 1.81
C VAL A 193 -5.41 2.84 1.08
N CYS A 194 -4.25 2.96 1.75
CA CYS A 194 -2.97 2.57 1.18
C CYS A 194 -2.92 1.07 0.85
N MET A 195 -3.36 0.21 1.77
CA MET A 195 -3.43 -1.25 1.55
C MET A 195 -4.37 -1.60 0.39
N TRP A 196 -5.57 -1.01 0.37
CA TRP A 196 -6.52 -1.21 -0.71
C TRP A 196 -5.96 -0.80 -2.08
N ALA A 197 -5.34 0.38 -2.16
CA ALA A 197 -4.74 0.86 -3.40
C ALA A 197 -3.53 0.00 -3.82
N ALA A 198 -2.70 -0.46 -2.88
CA ALA A 198 -1.58 -1.38 -3.15
C ALA A 198 -2.07 -2.70 -3.75
N VAL A 199 -3.16 -3.27 -3.20
CA VAL A 199 -3.79 -4.50 -3.73
C VAL A 199 -4.25 -4.27 -5.18
N ARG A 200 -4.96 -3.17 -5.45
CA ARG A 200 -5.45 -2.83 -6.80
C ARG A 200 -4.32 -2.60 -7.80
N ALA A 201 -3.23 -1.95 -7.36
CA ALA A 201 -2.04 -1.73 -8.16
C ALA A 201 -1.20 -3.00 -8.36
N GLY A 202 -1.45 -4.07 -7.60
CA GLY A 202 -0.56 -5.24 -7.58
C GLY A 202 0.83 -4.93 -7.02
N TRP A 203 0.95 -3.90 -6.18
CA TRP A 203 2.22 -3.43 -5.64
C TRP A 203 2.76 -4.37 -4.54
N ARG A 204 3.78 -5.15 -4.89
CA ARG A 204 4.40 -6.16 -3.99
C ARG A 204 5.85 -5.84 -3.63
N GLN A 205 6.39 -4.74 -4.16
CA GLN A 205 7.76 -4.29 -3.92
C GLN A 205 7.96 -3.80 -2.49
N GLY A 206 6.86 -3.40 -1.84
CA GLY A 206 6.84 -2.86 -0.48
C GLY A 206 6.67 -1.36 -0.51
N TYR A 207 6.04 -0.80 0.51
CA TYR A 207 5.82 0.64 0.58
C TYR A 207 5.73 1.06 2.05
N GLY A 208 6.05 2.31 2.34
CA GLY A 208 5.92 2.89 3.66
C GLY A 208 4.53 3.49 3.91
N VAL A 209 4.05 3.45 5.15
CA VAL A 209 2.94 4.29 5.61
C VAL A 209 3.36 5.02 6.89
N VAL A 210 3.27 6.34 6.86
CA VAL A 210 3.66 7.24 7.94
C VAL A 210 2.46 7.54 8.84
N ALA A 211 2.66 7.40 10.14
CA ALA A 211 1.76 7.91 11.17
C ALA A 211 2.43 9.07 11.90
N ARG A 212 1.90 10.29 11.77
CA ARG A 212 2.24 11.40 12.68
C ARG A 212 1.58 11.14 14.03
N VAL A 213 2.36 11.18 15.11
CA VAL A 213 1.90 10.84 16.46
C VAL A 213 2.47 11.80 17.50
N THR A 214 1.69 12.07 18.54
CA THR A 214 2.10 12.89 19.69
C THR A 214 2.14 12.10 20.99
N SER A 215 1.55 10.89 21.00
CA SER A 215 1.45 10.05 22.19
C SER A 215 1.52 8.56 21.87
N ALA A 216 1.75 7.75 22.89
CA ALA A 216 1.74 6.29 22.77
C ALA A 216 0.36 5.77 22.35
N ALA A 217 -0.73 6.37 22.84
CA ALA A 217 -2.09 5.97 22.50
C ALA A 217 -2.36 6.13 20.99
N GLU A 218 -2.02 7.30 20.43
CA GLU A 218 -2.16 7.56 18.99
C GLU A 218 -1.30 6.61 18.14
N ALA A 219 -0.10 6.26 18.61
CA ALA A 219 0.76 5.30 17.93
C ALA A 219 0.18 3.88 17.93
N LEU A 220 -0.47 3.47 19.01
CA LEU A 220 -1.14 2.16 19.10
C LEU A 220 -2.38 2.09 18.20
N ASP A 221 -3.14 3.17 18.08
CA ASP A 221 -4.26 3.24 17.13
C ASP A 221 -3.82 3.11 15.67
N ARG A 222 -2.55 3.42 15.38
CA ARG A 222 -1.95 3.38 14.04
C ARG A 222 -0.88 2.29 13.92
N ILE A 223 -0.96 1.24 14.74
CA ILE A 223 0.13 0.24 14.87
C ILE A 223 0.46 -0.51 13.57
N GLY A 224 -0.47 -0.55 12.61
CA GLY A 224 -0.25 -1.15 11.29
C GLY A 224 0.64 -0.31 10.35
N CYS A 225 0.88 0.98 10.67
CA CYS A 225 1.83 1.81 9.93
C CYS A 225 3.27 1.30 10.09
N SER A 226 4.12 1.61 9.11
CA SER A 226 5.52 1.18 9.09
C SER A 226 6.52 2.26 9.49
N ARG A 227 6.08 3.53 9.52
CA ARG A 227 6.85 4.67 10.03
C ARG A 227 6.02 5.48 11.02
N PHE A 228 6.64 5.91 12.12
CA PHE A 228 6.04 6.80 13.11
C PHE A 228 6.86 8.07 13.22
N SER A 229 6.23 9.21 12.96
CA SER A 229 6.86 10.53 13.04
C SER A 229 6.32 11.27 14.25
N ALA A 230 7.20 11.55 15.22
CA ALA A 230 6.85 12.25 16.44
C ALA A 230 7.41 13.67 16.42
N ALA A 231 6.58 14.65 16.80
CA ALA A 231 7.00 16.05 16.95
C ALA A 231 8.00 16.21 18.10
N ALA A 232 8.84 17.24 18.02
CA ALA A 232 9.85 17.55 19.03
C ALA A 232 9.21 17.65 20.42
N GLY A 233 9.88 17.04 21.38
CA GLY A 233 9.48 16.99 22.78
C GLY A 233 10.62 16.46 23.63
N GLU A 234 10.32 16.00 24.85
CA GLU A 234 11.33 15.42 25.73
C GLU A 234 11.70 13.99 25.30
N PRO A 235 12.98 13.57 25.40
CA PRO A 235 13.39 12.20 25.06
C PRO A 235 12.58 11.11 25.77
N ALA A 236 12.20 11.34 27.03
CA ALA A 236 11.38 10.41 27.81
C ALA A 236 10.01 10.14 27.17
N ALA A 237 9.36 11.17 26.62
CA ALA A 237 8.07 11.03 25.94
C ALA A 237 8.21 10.20 24.64
N HIS A 238 9.26 10.46 23.86
CA HIS A 238 9.57 9.66 22.66
C HIS A 238 9.91 8.22 23.02
N GLY A 239 10.62 8.01 24.13
CA GLY A 239 10.91 6.68 24.67
C GLY A 239 9.64 5.88 24.96
N ALA A 240 8.66 6.49 25.62
CA ALA A 240 7.37 5.88 25.90
C ALA A 240 6.59 5.50 24.61
N ILE A 241 6.60 6.38 23.59
CA ILE A 241 5.99 6.09 22.28
C ILE A 241 6.68 4.90 21.62
N TYR A 242 8.01 4.93 21.53
CA TYR A 242 8.82 3.88 20.91
C TYR A 242 8.59 2.52 21.57
N ASP A 243 8.62 2.47 22.90
CA ASP A 243 8.46 1.23 23.67
C ASP A 243 7.02 0.69 23.58
N ALA A 244 6.01 1.56 23.46
CA ALA A 244 4.64 1.14 23.19
C ALA A 244 4.51 0.48 21.80
N ILE A 245 5.02 1.13 20.75
CA ILE A 245 5.02 0.59 19.38
C ILE A 245 5.73 -0.75 19.33
N ARG A 246 6.95 -0.81 19.89
CA ARG A 246 7.78 -2.02 19.88
C ARG A 246 7.08 -3.18 20.58
N ARG A 247 6.53 -2.97 21.78
CA ARG A 247 5.81 -4.01 22.53
C ARG A 247 4.58 -4.50 21.77
N GLN A 248 3.78 -3.58 21.22
CA GLN A 248 2.55 -3.94 20.54
C GLN A 248 2.80 -4.68 19.22
N LYS A 249 3.78 -4.25 18.41
CA LYS A 249 4.14 -4.98 17.17
C LYS A 249 4.61 -6.40 17.47
N ILE A 250 5.38 -6.60 18.55
CA ILE A 250 5.79 -7.94 19.01
C ILE A 250 4.56 -8.77 19.42
N ALA A 251 3.66 -8.20 20.23
CA ALA A 251 2.47 -8.90 20.71
C ALA A 251 1.53 -9.34 19.57
N LEU A 252 1.42 -8.54 18.51
CA LEU A 252 0.61 -8.83 17.34
C LEU A 252 1.31 -9.70 16.29
N GLY A 253 2.59 -10.07 16.50
CA GLY A 253 3.36 -10.81 15.51
C GLY A 253 3.59 -10.04 14.20
N LEU A 254 3.43 -8.71 14.22
CA LEU A 254 3.71 -7.85 13.09
C LEU A 254 5.23 -7.75 12.88
N ASN A 255 5.66 -7.39 11.66
CA ASN A 255 7.07 -7.16 11.36
C ASN A 255 7.68 -6.24 12.43
N ARG A 256 8.73 -6.74 13.10
CA ARG A 256 9.36 -6.07 14.26
C ARG A 256 10.02 -4.75 13.89
N ILE A 257 10.26 -4.54 12.60
CA ILE A 257 10.98 -3.40 12.05
C ILE A 257 9.97 -2.30 11.72
N PHE A 258 10.21 -1.12 12.28
CA PHE A 258 9.52 0.12 11.96
C PHE A 258 10.54 1.26 11.89
N ASP A 259 10.24 2.27 11.10
CA ASP A 259 11.01 3.52 11.09
C ASP A 259 10.43 4.45 12.16
N TYR A 260 11.30 5.01 13.00
CA TYR A 260 10.97 6.05 13.97
C TYR A 260 11.65 7.35 13.54
N GLU A 261 10.84 8.40 13.39
CA GLU A 261 11.27 9.72 12.95
C GLU A 261 11.01 10.75 14.04
N VAL A 262 11.99 11.64 14.22
CA VAL A 262 11.86 12.83 15.08
C VAL A 262 11.73 14.06 14.20
N SER A 263 10.71 14.88 14.45
CA SER A 263 10.39 16.04 13.62
C SER A 263 10.45 17.34 14.42
N GLY A 264 10.84 18.44 13.78
CA GLY A 264 10.87 19.77 14.38
C GLY A 264 12.12 20.11 15.22
N LEU A 265 13.08 19.19 15.38
CA LEU A 265 14.38 19.50 15.99
C LEU A 265 15.29 20.22 14.99
N GLU A 266 15.98 21.28 15.40
CA GLU A 266 17.00 21.95 14.58
C GLU A 266 18.34 21.19 14.58
N ASP A 267 18.66 20.51 15.68
CA ASP A 267 19.82 19.63 15.82
C ASP A 267 19.36 18.33 16.50
N PRO A 268 19.53 17.16 15.85
CA PRO A 268 19.12 15.88 16.42
C PRO A 268 20.16 15.28 17.37
N SER A 269 21.38 15.83 17.48
CA SER A 269 22.56 15.16 18.06
C SER A 269 22.35 14.63 19.49
N GLU A 270 22.11 15.52 20.45
CA GLU A 270 21.92 15.15 21.86
C GLU A 270 20.68 14.28 22.05
N PHE A 271 19.63 14.58 21.28
CA PHE A 271 18.35 13.88 21.36
C PHE A 271 18.47 12.41 20.91
N VAL A 272 19.13 12.18 19.78
CA VAL A 272 19.33 10.85 19.20
C VAL A 272 20.26 10.02 20.07
N GLU A 273 21.34 10.60 20.61
CA GLU A 273 22.23 9.87 21.51
C GLU A 273 21.53 9.50 22.82
N ALA A 274 20.71 10.39 23.41
CA ALA A 274 19.94 10.06 24.62
C ALA A 274 18.99 8.86 24.40
N LEU A 275 18.27 8.81 23.27
CA LEU A 275 17.41 7.66 22.96
C LEU A 275 18.21 6.38 22.71
N LYS A 276 19.36 6.50 22.05
CA LYS A 276 20.24 5.38 21.71
C LYS A 276 20.90 4.76 22.94
N GLU A 277 21.28 5.56 23.94
CA GLU A 277 21.77 5.07 25.25
C GLU A 277 20.74 4.18 25.95
N GLU A 278 19.44 4.45 25.74
CA GLU A 278 18.33 3.62 26.23
C GLU A 278 17.94 2.48 25.26
N GLY A 279 18.72 2.24 24.20
CA GLY A 279 18.49 1.15 23.24
C GLY A 279 17.37 1.42 22.24
N ARG A 280 17.02 2.69 22.01
CA ARG A 280 15.99 3.12 21.05
C ARG A 280 16.65 3.82 19.87
N PHE A 281 16.36 3.33 18.67
CA PHE A 281 17.02 3.81 17.45
C PHE A 281 16.09 4.75 16.67
N VAL A 282 16.56 5.96 16.40
CA VAL A 282 15.93 6.92 15.47
C VAL A 282 16.45 6.64 14.06
N GLN A 283 15.57 6.49 13.09
CA GLN A 283 15.93 6.20 11.69
C GLN A 283 15.89 7.45 10.81
N ALA A 284 15.06 8.43 11.14
CA ALA A 284 14.89 9.63 10.35
C ALA A 284 14.75 10.89 11.21
N TRP A 285 15.12 12.02 10.61
CA TRP A 285 15.02 13.33 11.20
C TRP A 285 14.38 14.30 10.20
N ALA A 286 13.33 14.99 10.64
CA ALA A 286 12.56 15.93 9.83
C ALA A 286 12.65 17.36 10.41
N PRO A 287 13.70 18.13 10.12
CA PRO A 287 13.78 19.53 10.54
C PRO A 287 12.79 20.42 9.77
N ALA A 288 12.50 21.60 10.31
CA ALA A 288 11.65 22.58 9.63
C ALA A 288 12.30 23.06 8.32
N TRP A 289 11.61 22.97 7.18
CA TRP A 289 12.16 23.27 5.85
C TRP A 289 12.87 24.64 5.76
N ARG A 290 14.08 24.63 5.19
CA ARG A 290 14.91 25.80 4.85
C ARG A 290 15.82 25.47 3.68
N GLU A 291 15.59 26.11 2.54
CA GLU A 291 16.26 25.80 1.27
C GLU A 291 17.78 26.04 1.29
N ASP A 292 18.22 27.07 2.00
CA ASP A 292 19.60 27.51 2.15
C ASP A 292 20.45 26.59 3.05
N THR A 293 19.80 25.67 3.78
CA THR A 293 20.47 24.75 4.73
C THR A 293 20.42 23.29 4.32
N LEU A 294 19.89 22.97 3.13
CA LEU A 294 19.63 21.60 2.70
C LEU A 294 20.90 20.72 2.76
N GLU A 295 22.00 21.18 2.18
CA GLU A 295 23.27 20.43 2.12
C GLU A 295 23.90 20.29 3.51
N VAL A 296 23.81 21.32 4.35
CA VAL A 296 24.30 21.30 5.73
C VAL A 296 23.53 20.25 6.54
N ARG A 297 22.20 20.24 6.44
CA ARG A 297 21.34 19.26 7.13
C ARG A 297 21.54 17.85 6.60
N ALA A 298 21.79 17.70 5.30
CA ALA A 298 22.10 16.39 4.72
C ALA A 298 23.43 15.84 5.25
N ALA A 299 24.44 16.70 5.42
CA ALA A 299 25.70 16.32 6.05
C ALA A 299 25.50 15.94 7.53
N GLU A 300 24.68 16.69 8.26
CA GLU A 300 24.37 16.40 9.67
C GLU A 300 23.61 15.07 9.83
N ALA A 301 22.58 14.85 9.02
CA ALA A 301 21.85 13.57 9.01
C ALA A 301 22.79 12.38 8.75
N ARG A 302 23.74 12.52 7.80
CA ARG A 302 24.75 11.49 7.54
C ARG A 302 25.66 11.24 8.73
N ARG A 303 26.11 12.30 9.42
CA ARG A 303 26.96 12.20 10.62
C ARG A 303 26.31 11.33 11.70
N HIS A 304 24.99 11.46 11.86
CA HIS A 304 24.20 10.70 12.83
C HIS A 304 23.56 9.42 12.26
N ASN A 305 23.92 9.01 11.04
CA ASN A 305 23.39 7.82 10.39
C ASN A 305 21.84 7.83 10.26
N LEU A 306 21.27 9.02 10.02
CA LEU A 306 19.83 9.26 9.86
C LEU A 306 19.47 9.44 8.37
N THR A 307 18.20 9.17 8.06
CA THR A 307 17.55 9.64 6.82
C THR A 307 17.05 11.06 7.04
N LEU A 308 17.43 12.00 6.16
CA LEU A 308 16.91 13.37 6.21
C LEU A 308 15.52 13.42 5.55
N THR A 309 14.50 13.80 6.29
CA THR A 309 13.17 14.08 5.75
C THR A 309 12.99 15.57 5.55
N VAL A 310 12.56 15.99 4.35
CA VAL A 310 12.26 17.39 4.04
C VAL A 310 10.87 17.53 3.43
N GLU A 311 10.28 18.70 3.65
CA GLU A 311 8.96 19.06 3.14
C GLU A 311 9.06 20.41 2.40
N PRO A 312 9.58 20.42 1.16
CA PRO A 312 9.67 21.64 0.35
C PRO A 312 8.29 22.07 -0.16
N PRO A 313 8.14 23.35 -0.56
CA PRO A 313 6.97 23.77 -1.34
C PRO A 313 6.93 23.02 -2.69
N GLY A 314 5.74 22.88 -3.25
CA GLY A 314 5.48 21.95 -4.37
C GLY A 314 6.30 22.21 -5.63
N ASP A 315 6.57 23.46 -5.95
CA ASP A 315 7.41 23.90 -7.08
C ASP A 315 8.91 23.61 -6.87
N ALA A 316 9.37 23.57 -5.62
CA ALA A 316 10.74 23.25 -5.26
C ALA A 316 11.01 21.73 -5.16
N VAL A 317 9.99 20.87 -5.21
CA VAL A 317 10.15 19.41 -5.06
C VAL A 317 11.17 18.82 -6.06
N PRO A 318 11.10 19.09 -7.38
CA PRO A 318 12.00 18.44 -8.34
C PRO A 318 13.48 18.81 -8.13
N ASP A 319 13.76 20.09 -7.87
CA ASP A 319 15.12 20.56 -7.58
C ASP A 319 15.63 20.01 -6.24
N THR A 320 14.77 20.00 -5.22
CA THR A 320 15.08 19.43 -3.91
C THR A 320 15.48 17.95 -4.01
N VAL A 321 14.73 17.15 -4.77
CA VAL A 321 15.05 15.72 -5.00
C VAL A 321 16.40 15.53 -5.68
N ARG A 322 16.72 16.36 -6.69
CA ARG A 322 18.03 16.35 -7.36
C ARG A 322 19.17 16.66 -6.38
N ARG A 323 19.00 17.71 -5.58
CA ARG A 323 19.98 18.14 -4.58
C ARG A 323 20.16 17.09 -3.49
N LEU A 324 19.07 16.54 -2.94
CA LEU A 324 19.11 15.46 -1.95
C LEU A 324 19.82 14.20 -2.47
N THR A 325 19.58 13.82 -3.72
CA THR A 325 20.25 12.63 -4.30
C THR A 325 21.77 12.81 -4.29
N THR A 326 22.25 14.02 -4.53
CA THR A 326 23.69 14.37 -4.46
C THR A 326 24.17 14.51 -3.01
N ALA A 327 23.43 15.26 -2.20
CA ALA A 327 23.82 15.73 -0.88
C ALA A 327 23.53 14.74 0.26
N ALA A 328 22.67 13.74 0.07
CA ALA A 328 22.31 12.71 1.05
C ALA A 328 22.53 11.27 0.54
N GLY A 329 22.82 11.08 -0.76
CA GLY A 329 22.97 9.75 -1.35
C GLY A 329 21.65 9.00 -1.36
N SER A 330 21.57 7.83 -0.70
CA SER A 330 20.31 7.08 -0.56
C SER A 330 19.51 7.43 0.69
N ARG A 331 19.98 8.33 1.57
CA ARG A 331 19.41 8.56 2.90
C ARG A 331 18.60 9.85 2.98
N TRP A 332 17.56 9.91 2.16
CA TRP A 332 16.66 11.05 2.13
C TRP A 332 15.22 10.62 1.94
N ASN A 333 14.31 11.48 2.40
CA ASN A 333 12.89 11.38 2.18
C ASN A 333 12.36 12.76 1.80
N CYS A 334 11.70 12.88 0.66
CA CYS A 334 11.07 14.12 0.24
C CYS A 334 9.55 13.96 0.35
N VAL A 335 8.90 14.82 1.12
CA VAL A 335 7.44 14.87 1.22
C VAL A 335 6.88 15.60 -0.01
N VAL A 336 5.84 15.05 -0.61
CA VAL A 336 5.22 15.54 -1.85
C VAL A 336 3.71 15.61 -1.67
N ARG A 337 3.10 16.77 -1.93
CA ARG A 337 1.69 17.06 -1.60
C ARG A 337 0.74 17.15 -2.80
N SER A 338 1.21 16.82 -4.01
CA SER A 338 0.36 16.78 -5.20
C SER A 338 0.88 15.74 -6.20
N LEU A 339 -0.03 15.21 -7.03
CA LEU A 339 0.34 14.28 -8.09
C LEU A 339 1.27 14.92 -9.12
N ASP A 340 1.11 16.22 -9.40
CA ASP A 340 1.97 16.93 -10.35
C ASP A 340 3.40 17.09 -9.83
N ALA A 341 3.56 17.43 -8.54
CA ALA A 341 4.87 17.46 -7.92
C ALA A 341 5.50 16.06 -7.84
N LEU A 342 4.68 15.01 -7.66
CA LEU A 342 5.16 13.62 -7.66
C LEU A 342 5.66 13.19 -9.05
N ARG A 343 4.94 13.55 -10.11
CA ARG A 343 5.37 13.32 -11.50
C ARG A 343 6.66 14.06 -11.81
N ALA A 344 6.73 15.35 -11.48
CA ALA A 344 7.92 16.15 -11.69
C ALA A 344 9.14 15.62 -10.90
N ALA A 345 8.94 15.10 -9.68
CA ALA A 345 9.99 14.40 -8.94
C ALA A 345 10.44 13.11 -9.65
N ALA A 346 9.50 12.33 -10.17
CA ALA A 346 9.78 11.10 -10.90
C ALA A 346 10.57 11.37 -12.20
N GLU A 347 10.23 12.42 -12.95
CA GLU A 347 10.95 12.85 -14.16
C GLU A 347 12.41 13.22 -13.86
N VAL A 348 12.68 13.87 -12.72
CA VAL A 348 14.05 14.19 -12.30
C VAL A 348 14.88 12.94 -12.01
N LEU A 349 14.26 11.94 -11.38
CA LEU A 349 14.91 10.68 -11.02
C LEU A 349 15.05 9.72 -12.21
N ALA A 350 14.18 9.85 -13.21
CA ALA A 350 14.13 9.05 -14.43
C ALA A 350 13.84 9.93 -15.65
N PRO A 351 14.85 10.68 -16.17
CA PRO A 351 14.67 11.69 -17.23
C PRO A 351 14.32 11.13 -18.63
N ALA A 352 13.91 9.86 -18.73
CA ALA A 352 13.54 9.18 -19.96
C ALA A 352 12.12 8.58 -19.92
N ILE A 353 11.28 9.01 -18.97
CA ILE A 353 9.84 8.69 -18.91
C ILE A 353 9.05 9.67 -19.78
#